data_AF-A0A7C6P731-F1
#
_entry.id   AF-A0A7C6P731-F1
#
_cell.length_a   1.000
_cell.length_b   1.000
_cell.length_c   1.000
_cell.angle_alpha   90.00
_cell.angle_beta   90.00
_cell.angle_gamma   90.00
#
_symmetry.space_group_name_H-M   'P 1'
#
loop_
_entity.id
_entity.type
_entity.pdbx_description
1 polymer ?
#
loop_
_entity_poly.entity_id
_entity_poly.type
_entity_poly.pdbx_seq_one_letter_code
_entity_poly.pdbx_strand_id
1 'polypeptide(L)'
;MGANKKIIAFILALFTTFVFMCVSAEVSSAMDDDETSGMRADSLTINVGYYGGPYFQKKVFTADELASLGVVSAVYSYIDSMPAVCLVYAKGVPIRTIMKAAGIDMNSIQRFYFYTNDNKEGYFTDFRKKDLIDTTRYYYPNLVYRFYEPDYESDRYDEQAAEGAIPVEPMMAISDNWQRHLPWKDGFSEIDYSVQRTLTRFRLMYGHVDTFTRTANKSAKWVHSIDVMLGGGPTVTTDVSVLEKEVGSKYRVTATVSAAADLLAEHIRQALVWSTSDSSVATVDDKGNVTITGEGEAVITIEYNGEVLASVIVKGGKEEPSEPPNDDEIIAGTKFPTGGKGTGLPAANLKENKAGTANRPAKKEKVGAEVSTNIVALRLGNVNQSDGILSILAGSKENKGDQGNVQNWRKTEMADTATPLGWIDDDIPMRTVTFGTLALLSIS
;
A
#
# COMPACT_ATOMS: atom_id res chain seq x y z
N MET A 1 -50.85 -41.94 -27.99
CA MET A 1 -49.40 -41.72 -27.78
C MET A 1 -49.15 -40.23 -27.63
N GLY A 2 -49.14 -39.69 -26.40
CA GLY A 2 -49.05 -38.23 -26.21
C GLY A 2 -48.67 -37.75 -24.81
N ALA A 3 -48.46 -38.66 -23.87
CA ALA A 3 -47.95 -38.33 -22.53
C ALA A 3 -46.57 -38.97 -22.40
N ASN A 4 -45.49 -38.24 -22.76
CA ASN A 4 -44.16 -38.65 -22.31
C ASN A 4 -43.09 -37.56 -22.36
N LYS A 5 -43.19 -36.56 -23.25
CA LYS A 5 -42.10 -35.57 -23.38
C LYS A 5 -42.00 -34.59 -22.21
N LYS A 6 -43.13 -34.17 -21.61
CA LYS A 6 -43.13 -33.22 -20.49
C LYS A 6 -42.72 -33.85 -19.15
N ILE A 7 -43.07 -35.12 -18.93
CA ILE A 7 -42.68 -35.86 -17.71
C ILE A 7 -41.20 -36.24 -17.78
N ILE A 8 -40.70 -36.68 -18.94
CA ILE A 8 -39.28 -36.96 -19.14
C ILE A 8 -38.43 -35.70 -18.99
N ALA A 9 -38.88 -34.55 -19.52
CA ALA A 9 -38.18 -33.28 -19.35
C ALA A 9 -38.15 -32.81 -17.87
N PHE A 10 -39.23 -33.04 -17.12
CA PHE A 10 -39.29 -32.67 -15.70
C PHE A 10 -38.42 -33.57 -14.82
N ILE A 11 -38.34 -34.88 -15.13
CA ILE A 11 -37.47 -35.83 -14.43
C ILE A 11 -35.99 -35.57 -14.76
N LEU A 12 -35.66 -35.23 -16.01
CA LEU A 12 -34.28 -34.85 -16.38
C LEU A 12 -33.86 -33.54 -15.70
N ALA A 13 -34.75 -32.55 -15.61
CA ALA A 13 -34.49 -31.30 -14.92
C ALA A 13 -34.32 -31.48 -13.40
N LEU A 14 -35.09 -32.38 -12.78
CA LEU A 14 -34.91 -32.72 -11.36
C LEU A 14 -33.57 -33.43 -11.11
N PHE A 15 -33.15 -34.31 -12.03
CA PHE A 15 -31.86 -35.01 -11.95
C PHE A 15 -30.67 -34.06 -12.14
N THR A 16 -30.76 -33.07 -13.03
CA THR A 16 -29.69 -32.07 -13.19
C THR A 16 -29.61 -31.09 -12.02
N THR A 17 -30.74 -30.75 -11.38
CA THR A 17 -30.72 -29.96 -10.13
C THR A 17 -30.25 -30.77 -8.91
N PHE A 18 -30.49 -32.08 -8.87
CA PHE A 18 -30.01 -32.94 -7.79
C PHE A 18 -28.51 -33.23 -7.91
N VAL A 19 -27.98 -33.36 -9.13
CA VAL A 19 -26.53 -33.47 -9.38
C VAL A 19 -25.78 -32.17 -9.04
N PHE A 20 -26.43 -31.00 -9.16
CA PHE A 20 -25.85 -29.72 -8.69
C PHE A 20 -25.89 -29.54 -7.16
N MET A 21 -26.77 -30.23 -6.43
CA MET A 21 -26.76 -30.27 -4.96
C MET A 21 -25.83 -31.35 -4.39
N CYS A 22 -25.31 -32.25 -5.24
CA CYS A 22 -24.35 -33.30 -4.86
C CYS A 22 -22.94 -33.05 -5.41
N VAL A 23 -22.61 -31.82 -5.81
CA VAL A 23 -21.22 -31.37 -5.67
C VAL A 23 -21.02 -31.28 -4.16
N SER A 24 -20.49 -32.35 -3.57
CA SER A 24 -19.93 -32.31 -2.23
C SER A 24 -19.18 -31.00 -2.13
N ALA A 25 -19.59 -30.12 -1.22
CA ALA A 25 -18.69 -29.10 -0.74
C ALA A 25 -17.40 -29.88 -0.44
N GLU A 26 -16.34 -29.62 -1.20
CA GLU A 26 -15.04 -30.13 -0.85
C GLU A 26 -14.83 -29.62 0.57
N VAL A 27 -15.05 -30.51 1.53
CA VAL A 27 -14.57 -30.32 2.87
C VAL A 27 -13.08 -30.33 2.64
N SER A 28 -12.53 -29.14 2.42
CA SER A 28 -11.10 -28.88 2.51
C SER A 28 -10.77 -29.26 3.94
N SER A 29 -10.46 -30.54 4.14
CA SER A 29 -9.84 -31.00 5.36
C SER A 29 -8.61 -30.14 5.49
N ALA A 30 -8.54 -29.33 6.54
CA ALA A 30 -7.32 -28.63 6.89
C ALA A 30 -6.25 -29.72 7.10
N MET A 31 -5.45 -29.96 6.06
CA MET A 31 -4.32 -30.87 6.15
C MET A 31 -3.32 -30.28 7.13
N ASP A 32 -2.71 -31.13 7.95
CA ASP A 32 -1.71 -30.69 8.92
C ASP A 32 -0.55 -30.02 8.17
N ASP A 33 0.02 -28.96 8.75
CA ASP A 33 1.13 -28.21 8.16
C ASP A 33 2.38 -29.12 7.97
N ASP A 34 2.41 -30.30 8.60
CA ASP A 34 3.42 -31.34 8.42
C ASP A 34 3.32 -32.14 7.12
N GLU A 35 2.12 -32.37 6.60
CA GLU A 35 1.91 -33.15 5.36
C GLU A 35 2.28 -32.35 4.09
N THR A 36 2.66 -31.08 4.27
CA THR A 36 2.85 -30.09 3.19
C THR A 36 4.26 -29.49 3.18
N SER A 37 5.22 -30.14 3.85
CA SER A 37 6.61 -29.69 4.01
C SER A 37 7.35 -29.29 2.72
N GLY A 38 6.92 -29.81 1.55
CA GLY A 38 7.48 -29.48 0.23
C GLY A 38 6.99 -28.16 -0.39
N MET A 39 6.05 -27.46 0.23
CA MET A 39 5.46 -26.23 -0.34
C MET A 39 6.06 -24.94 0.19
N ARG A 40 7.06 -25.00 1.09
CA ARG A 40 7.74 -23.80 1.57
C ARG A 40 8.40 -23.03 0.42
N ALA A 41 8.32 -21.71 0.47
CA ALA A 41 9.05 -20.80 -0.39
C ALA A 41 10.48 -20.60 0.13
N ASP A 42 11.44 -20.66 -0.79
CA ASP A 42 12.85 -20.36 -0.53
C ASP A 42 13.23 -18.93 -0.96
N SER A 43 12.37 -18.30 -1.76
CA SER A 43 12.49 -16.90 -2.16
C SER A 43 11.14 -16.20 -2.18
N LEU A 44 11.18 -14.87 -2.05
CA LEU A 44 10.03 -13.98 -2.17
C LEU A 44 10.29 -13.00 -3.31
N THR A 45 9.52 -13.13 -4.38
CA THR A 45 9.56 -12.21 -5.53
C THR A 45 8.61 -11.05 -5.30
N ILE A 46 9.09 -9.83 -5.51
CA ILE A 46 8.28 -8.61 -5.51
C ILE A 46 8.18 -8.10 -6.94
N ASN A 47 6.95 -8.03 -7.46
CA ASN A 47 6.65 -7.44 -8.76
C ASN A 47 5.90 -6.12 -8.58
N VAL A 48 6.00 -5.22 -9.56
CA VAL A 48 5.27 -3.94 -9.59
C VAL A 48 4.55 -3.76 -10.91
N GLY A 49 3.39 -3.14 -10.88
CA GLY A 49 2.57 -2.90 -12.07
C GLY A 49 1.46 -1.88 -11.81
N TYR A 50 0.80 -1.46 -12.89
CA TYR A 50 -0.39 -0.61 -12.82
C TYR A 50 -1.66 -1.43 -13.02
N TYR A 51 -2.80 -0.85 -12.64
CA TYR A 51 -4.11 -1.46 -12.87
C TYR A 51 -4.30 -1.83 -14.34
N GLY A 52 -4.81 -3.04 -14.61
CA GLY A 52 -5.08 -3.52 -15.97
C GLY A 52 -3.84 -3.87 -16.81
N GLY A 53 -2.63 -3.63 -16.30
CA GLY A 53 -1.38 -3.89 -16.99
C GLY A 53 -0.61 -5.11 -16.44
N PRO A 54 0.50 -5.47 -17.11
CA PRO A 54 1.41 -6.50 -16.62
C PRO A 54 2.18 -6.03 -15.38
N TYR A 55 2.65 -7.01 -14.60
CA TYR A 55 3.52 -6.81 -13.45
C TYR A 55 4.93 -7.28 -13.80
N PHE A 56 5.93 -6.52 -13.36
CA PHE A 56 7.32 -6.75 -13.67
C PHE A 56 8.15 -6.94 -12.40
N GLN A 57 9.08 -7.88 -12.43
CA GLN A 57 9.96 -8.20 -11.32
C GLN A 57 10.81 -6.99 -10.90
N LYS A 58 10.57 -6.50 -9.69
CA LYS A 58 11.32 -5.41 -9.07
C LYS A 58 12.51 -5.95 -8.27
N LYS A 59 12.27 -7.01 -7.49
CA LYS A 59 13.27 -7.58 -6.59
C LYS A 59 12.92 -9.03 -6.25
N VAL A 60 13.94 -9.85 -6.05
CA VAL A 60 13.81 -11.18 -5.43
C VAL A 60 14.64 -11.17 -4.17
N PHE A 61 14.07 -11.67 -3.08
CA PHE A 61 14.77 -11.93 -1.84
C PHE A 61 14.87 -13.44 -1.64
N THR A 62 16.07 -13.95 -1.39
CA THR A 62 16.22 -15.27 -0.75
C THR A 62 15.69 -15.22 0.69
N ALA A 63 15.41 -16.38 1.28
CA ALA A 63 15.00 -16.43 2.69
C ALA A 63 16.03 -15.80 3.64
N ASP A 64 17.32 -15.98 3.37
CA ASP A 64 18.41 -15.41 4.18
C ASP A 64 18.51 -13.89 4.01
N GLU A 65 18.40 -13.39 2.77
CA GLU A 65 18.35 -11.95 2.51
C GLU A 65 17.14 -11.32 3.20
N LEU A 66 15.97 -11.94 3.12
CA LEU A 66 14.78 -11.45 3.81
C LEU A 66 15.04 -11.39 5.32
N ALA A 67 15.54 -12.47 5.92
CA ALA A 67 15.86 -12.52 7.35
C ALA A 67 16.89 -11.45 7.78
N SER A 68 17.81 -11.06 6.90
CA SER A 68 18.78 -10.00 7.19
C SER A 68 18.20 -8.58 7.16
N LEU A 69 16.96 -8.38 6.70
CA LEU A 69 16.29 -7.07 6.68
C LEU A 69 15.80 -6.60 8.06
N GLY A 70 15.94 -7.42 9.10
CA GLY A 70 15.45 -7.12 10.45
C GLY A 70 14.21 -7.94 10.80
N VAL A 71 14.44 -9.14 11.33
CA VAL A 71 13.37 -10.04 11.80
C VAL A 71 12.80 -9.53 13.12
N VAL A 72 11.47 -9.41 13.17
CA VAL A 72 10.71 -9.13 14.37
C VAL A 72 9.98 -10.39 14.84
N SER A 73 9.70 -10.45 16.14
CA SER A 73 8.88 -11.50 16.74
C SER A 73 7.56 -10.89 17.21
N ALA A 74 6.44 -11.54 16.92
CA ALA A 74 5.14 -11.11 17.38
C ALA A 74 4.17 -12.31 17.53
N VAL A 75 3.20 -12.15 18.42
CA VAL A 75 2.07 -13.08 18.57
C VAL A 75 0.87 -12.49 17.83
N TYR A 76 0.12 -13.34 17.14
CA TYR A 76 -1.12 -13.01 16.47
C TYR A 76 -2.24 -13.91 16.98
N SER A 77 -3.46 -13.39 17.01
CA SER A 77 -4.66 -14.21 17.16
C SER A 77 -5.44 -14.26 15.85
N TYR A 78 -6.20 -15.34 15.64
CA TYR A 78 -7.09 -15.54 14.50
C TYR A 78 -8.36 -16.26 14.94
N ILE A 79 -9.44 -16.08 14.18
CA ILE A 79 -10.63 -16.95 14.25
C ILE A 79 -10.72 -17.69 12.93
N ASP A 80 -10.81 -19.02 13.00
CA ASP A 80 -10.88 -19.88 11.82
C ASP A 80 -12.31 -20.12 11.32
N SER A 81 -12.42 -20.65 10.10
CA SER A 81 -13.64 -21.00 9.38
C SER A 81 -14.46 -22.09 10.09
N MET A 82 -13.81 -23.12 10.63
CA MET A 82 -14.38 -23.98 11.68
C MET A 82 -14.07 -23.29 13.02
N PRO A 83 -15.07 -22.64 13.67
CA PRO A 83 -14.85 -21.58 14.66
C PRO A 83 -13.97 -22.06 15.81
N ALA A 84 -12.69 -21.73 15.68
CA ALA A 84 -11.64 -22.02 16.63
C ALA A 84 -10.74 -20.79 16.71
N VAL A 85 -10.27 -20.47 17.91
CA VAL A 85 -9.27 -19.42 18.08
C VAL A 85 -7.90 -20.02 17.85
N CYS A 86 -7.10 -19.35 17.03
CA CYS A 86 -5.71 -19.70 16.83
C CYS A 86 -4.81 -18.64 17.45
N LEU A 87 -3.74 -19.07 18.11
CA LEU A 87 -2.63 -18.24 18.54
C LEU A 87 -1.40 -18.61 17.74
N VAL A 88 -0.69 -17.60 17.26
CA VAL A 88 0.44 -17.81 16.36
C VAL A 88 1.61 -16.96 16.82
N TYR A 89 2.63 -17.60 17.37
CA TYR A 89 3.93 -16.95 17.55
C TYR A 89 4.70 -17.03 16.24
N ALA A 90 5.06 -15.88 15.68
CA ALA A 90 5.72 -15.80 14.40
C ALA A 90 6.98 -14.93 14.46
N LYS A 91 7.97 -15.31 13.66
CA LYS A 91 9.17 -14.51 13.37
C LYS A 91 9.16 -14.18 11.90
N GLY A 92 9.30 -12.89 11.56
CA GLY A 92 9.15 -12.44 10.19
C GLY A 92 9.67 -11.04 9.97
N VAL A 93 9.46 -10.54 8.76
CA VAL A 93 9.88 -9.20 8.36
C VAL A 93 8.63 -8.37 8.02
N PRO A 94 8.46 -7.17 8.61
CA PRO A 94 7.33 -6.32 8.31
C PRO A 94 7.21 -6.01 6.82
N ILE A 95 5.99 -5.99 6.28
CA ILE A 95 5.78 -5.73 4.84
C ILE A 95 6.34 -4.35 4.45
N ARG A 96 6.22 -3.34 5.32
CA ARG A 96 6.81 -2.00 5.08
C ARG A 96 8.32 -2.07 4.88
N THR A 97 9.01 -2.87 5.67
CA THR A 97 10.46 -3.09 5.56
C THR A 97 10.82 -3.77 4.24
N ILE A 98 10.05 -4.78 3.83
CA ILE A 98 10.27 -5.48 2.55
C ILE A 98 10.07 -4.52 1.37
N MET A 99 9.00 -3.71 1.38
CA MET A 99 8.74 -2.73 0.31
C MET A 99 9.83 -1.68 0.21
N LYS A 100 10.29 -1.16 1.36
CA LYS A 100 11.41 -0.21 1.42
C LYS A 100 12.69 -0.85 0.87
N ALA A 101 13.01 -2.09 1.25
CA ALA A 101 14.17 -2.82 0.75
C ALA A 101 14.09 -3.14 -0.75
N ALA A 102 12.87 -3.29 -1.29
CA ALA A 102 12.62 -3.42 -2.73
C ALA A 102 12.70 -2.07 -3.48
N GLY A 103 12.90 -0.94 -2.78
CA GLY A 103 12.91 0.39 -3.37
C GLY A 103 11.54 0.83 -3.89
N ILE A 104 10.46 0.46 -3.18
CA ILE A 104 9.08 0.84 -3.50
C ILE A 104 8.61 1.85 -2.45
N ASP A 105 8.13 3.00 -2.91
CA ASP A 105 7.50 3.98 -2.02
C ASP A 105 6.12 3.49 -1.56
N MET A 106 5.94 3.32 -0.25
CA MET A 106 4.67 2.93 0.36
C MET A 106 3.49 3.85 -0.02
N ASN A 107 3.74 5.12 -0.34
CA ASN A 107 2.67 6.04 -0.74
C ASN A 107 2.18 5.78 -2.16
N SER A 108 3.03 5.22 -3.03
CA SER A 108 2.67 4.86 -4.39
C SER A 108 1.80 3.60 -4.49
N ILE A 109 1.75 2.77 -3.44
CA ILE A 109 1.04 1.49 -3.47
C ILE A 109 -0.46 1.67 -3.29
N GLN A 110 -1.23 0.97 -4.12
CA GLN A 110 -2.69 0.87 -4.02
C GLN A 110 -3.15 -0.50 -3.51
N ARG A 111 -2.52 -1.59 -3.96
CA ARG A 111 -2.96 -2.97 -3.65
C ARG A 111 -1.79 -3.96 -3.64
N PHE A 112 -1.96 -5.05 -2.90
CA PHE A 112 -1.06 -6.20 -2.86
C PHE A 112 -1.83 -7.45 -3.28
N TYR A 113 -1.22 -8.28 -4.13
CA TYR A 113 -1.73 -9.61 -4.49
C TYR A 113 -0.69 -10.66 -4.09
N PHE A 114 -1.12 -11.67 -3.36
CA PHE A 114 -0.24 -12.70 -2.77
C PHE A 114 -0.42 -14.02 -3.51
N TYR A 115 0.68 -14.57 -4.02
CA TYR A 115 0.72 -15.83 -4.74
C TYR A 115 1.41 -16.90 -3.89
N THR A 116 0.81 -18.08 -3.84
CA THR A 116 1.18 -19.17 -2.94
C THR A 116 1.48 -20.44 -3.72
N ASN A 117 2.38 -21.28 -3.20
CA ASN A 117 2.82 -22.49 -3.94
C ASN A 117 1.70 -23.53 -4.15
N ASP A 118 0.66 -23.53 -3.32
CA ASP A 118 -0.51 -24.41 -3.42
C ASP A 118 -1.59 -23.89 -4.35
N ASN A 119 -1.60 -22.59 -4.69
CA ASN A 119 -2.51 -22.03 -5.66
C ASN A 119 -1.82 -21.83 -7.02
N LYS A 120 -2.19 -22.65 -8.01
CA LYS A 120 -1.63 -22.56 -9.37
C LYS A 120 -2.34 -21.56 -10.26
N GLU A 121 -3.53 -21.10 -9.88
CA GLU A 121 -4.36 -20.20 -10.68
C GLU A 121 -4.50 -18.83 -9.99
N GLY A 122 -3.84 -17.83 -10.54
CA GLY A 122 -3.92 -16.45 -10.03
C GLY A 122 -3.36 -16.28 -8.62
N TYR A 123 -3.71 -15.16 -7.99
CA TYR A 123 -3.33 -14.89 -6.60
C TYR A 123 -4.25 -15.63 -5.63
N PHE A 124 -3.72 -16.05 -4.48
CA PHE A 124 -4.49 -16.68 -3.41
C PHE A 124 -5.36 -15.66 -2.66
N THR A 125 -4.79 -14.51 -2.33
CA THR A 125 -5.50 -13.43 -1.63
C THR A 125 -4.92 -12.08 -1.98
N ASP A 126 -5.70 -11.02 -1.75
CA ASP A 126 -5.29 -9.66 -2.07
C ASP A 126 -5.92 -8.63 -1.12
N PHE A 127 -5.25 -7.49 -0.98
CA PHE A 127 -5.64 -6.44 -0.05
C PHE A 127 -5.32 -5.06 -0.60
N ARG A 128 -6.21 -4.09 -0.39
CA ARG A 128 -5.83 -2.67 -0.57
C ARG A 128 -4.76 -2.32 0.43
N LYS A 129 -3.86 -1.39 0.09
CA LYS A 129 -2.89 -0.85 1.05
C LYS A 129 -3.58 -0.33 2.31
N LYS A 130 -4.72 0.35 2.14
CA LYS A 130 -5.53 0.85 3.25
C LYS A 130 -5.92 -0.25 4.23
N ASP A 131 -6.36 -1.40 3.71
CA ASP A 131 -6.83 -2.49 4.56
C ASP A 131 -5.65 -3.20 5.20
N LEU A 132 -4.62 -3.57 4.43
CA LEU A 132 -3.52 -4.35 4.97
C LEU A 132 -2.61 -3.51 5.89
N ILE A 133 -2.13 -2.37 5.38
CA ILE A 133 -0.98 -1.64 5.93
C ILE A 133 -1.40 -0.41 6.74
N ASP A 134 -2.41 0.34 6.29
CA ASP A 134 -2.80 1.60 6.95
C ASP A 134 -3.86 1.40 8.05
N THR A 135 -4.49 0.23 8.12
CA THR A 135 -5.40 -0.13 9.20
C THR A 135 -4.59 -0.74 10.34
N THR A 136 -4.72 -0.19 11.55
CA THR A 136 -4.11 -0.78 12.75
C THR A 136 -4.73 -2.14 13.03
N ARG A 137 -3.88 -3.12 13.34
CA ARG A 137 -4.30 -4.49 13.60
C ARG A 137 -3.82 -4.95 14.95
N TYR A 138 -4.52 -5.95 15.49
CA TYR A 138 -4.35 -6.36 16.87
C TYR A 138 -4.17 -7.87 16.99
N TYR A 139 -3.35 -8.22 17.97
CA TYR A 139 -3.43 -9.46 18.71
C TYR A 139 -4.31 -9.25 19.94
N TYR A 140 -5.29 -10.13 20.11
CA TYR A 140 -6.20 -10.15 21.25
C TYR A 140 -5.84 -11.31 22.19
N PRO A 141 -5.12 -11.07 23.29
CA PRO A 141 -4.69 -12.13 24.20
C PRO A 141 -5.85 -12.83 24.90
N ASN A 142 -6.92 -12.08 25.23
CA ASN A 142 -8.08 -12.61 25.93
C ASN A 142 -9.06 -13.37 25.04
N LEU A 143 -8.94 -13.22 23.71
CA LEU A 143 -9.88 -13.83 22.76
C LEU A 143 -9.95 -15.35 22.92
N VAL A 144 -8.82 -16.01 23.18
CA VAL A 144 -8.78 -17.48 23.30
C VAL A 144 -9.63 -17.97 24.48
N TYR A 145 -9.62 -17.24 25.60
CA TYR A 145 -10.37 -17.57 26.80
C TYR A 145 -11.85 -17.21 26.64
N ARG A 146 -12.12 -16.02 26.08
CA ARG A 146 -13.49 -15.50 25.92
C ARG A 146 -14.31 -16.25 24.87
N PHE A 147 -13.71 -16.72 23.78
CA PHE A 147 -14.44 -17.27 22.64
C PHE A 147 -15.33 -18.49 22.96
N TYR A 148 -15.03 -19.20 24.04
CA TYR A 148 -15.76 -20.40 24.46
C TYR A 148 -16.65 -20.19 25.68
N GLU A 149 -16.72 -18.95 26.19
CA GLU A 149 -17.61 -18.64 27.31
C GLU A 149 -19.08 -18.64 26.85
N PRO A 150 -20.03 -19.05 27.71
CA PRO A 150 -21.44 -19.17 27.33
C PRO A 150 -22.09 -17.86 26.86
N ASP A 151 -21.55 -16.72 27.27
CA ASP A 151 -22.05 -15.38 26.96
C ASP A 151 -21.36 -14.73 25.74
N TYR A 152 -20.37 -15.42 25.13
CA TYR A 152 -19.65 -14.92 23.97
C TYR A 152 -20.51 -15.00 22.70
N GLU A 153 -20.65 -13.87 22.01
CA GLU A 153 -21.40 -13.78 20.76
C GLU A 153 -20.44 -13.62 19.58
N SER A 154 -20.36 -14.66 18.74
CA SER A 154 -19.35 -14.78 17.68
C SER A 154 -19.50 -13.83 16.48
N ASP A 155 -20.53 -13.00 16.47
CA ASP A 155 -20.88 -12.08 15.39
C ASP A 155 -20.85 -10.60 15.81
N ARG A 156 -20.41 -10.31 17.04
CA ARG A 156 -20.27 -8.93 17.54
C ARG A 156 -18.99 -8.72 18.34
N TYR A 157 -18.67 -7.45 18.55
CA TYR A 157 -17.53 -7.04 19.37
C TYR A 157 -17.72 -7.46 20.84
N ASP A 158 -16.66 -8.00 21.44
CA ASP A 158 -16.61 -8.39 22.86
C ASP A 158 -15.49 -7.60 23.55
N GLU A 159 -15.87 -6.73 24.49
CA GLU A 159 -14.94 -5.84 25.20
C GLU A 159 -13.92 -6.60 26.06
N GLN A 160 -14.30 -7.74 26.64
CA GLN A 160 -13.41 -8.55 27.48
C GLN A 160 -12.38 -9.31 26.63
N ALA A 161 -12.78 -9.75 25.43
CA ALA A 161 -11.86 -10.34 24.46
C ALA A 161 -10.86 -9.31 23.92
N ALA A 162 -11.30 -8.05 23.80
CA ALA A 162 -10.47 -6.93 23.37
C ALA A 162 -9.58 -6.35 24.48
N GLU A 163 -9.84 -6.68 25.74
CA GLU A 163 -9.04 -6.19 26.86
C GLU A 163 -7.57 -6.61 26.70
N GLY A 164 -6.67 -5.64 26.82
CA GLY A 164 -5.24 -5.86 26.63
C GLY A 164 -4.83 -6.08 25.17
N ALA A 165 -5.63 -5.67 24.17
CA ALA A 165 -5.27 -5.73 22.77
C ALA A 165 -3.88 -5.10 22.49
N ILE A 166 -3.06 -5.82 21.73
CA ILE A 166 -1.70 -5.39 21.39
C ILE A 166 -1.62 -5.12 19.89
N PRO A 167 -1.19 -3.92 19.45
CA PRO A 167 -1.04 -3.64 18.03
C PRO A 167 0.06 -4.52 17.41
N VAL A 168 -0.21 -5.03 16.21
CA VAL A 168 0.69 -5.88 15.43
C VAL A 168 0.78 -5.36 13.99
N GLU A 169 1.97 -5.43 13.42
CA GLU A 169 2.20 -5.02 12.03
C GLU A 169 2.18 -6.23 11.10
N PRO A 170 1.47 -6.20 9.95
CA PRO A 170 1.55 -7.27 8.99
C PRO A 170 2.97 -7.56 8.53
N MET A 171 3.33 -8.84 8.51
CA MET A 171 4.67 -9.29 8.18
C MET A 171 4.65 -10.56 7.36
N MET A 172 5.73 -10.80 6.63
CA MET A 172 6.00 -12.12 6.05
C MET A 172 6.81 -12.94 7.06
N ALA A 173 6.17 -13.94 7.65
CA ALA A 173 6.79 -14.86 8.60
C ALA A 173 7.73 -15.82 7.88
N ILE A 174 8.96 -15.91 8.39
CA ILE A 174 9.97 -16.90 7.98
C ILE A 174 9.82 -18.19 8.78
N SER A 175 9.24 -18.09 9.98
CA SER A 175 8.83 -19.21 10.81
C SER A 175 7.61 -18.83 11.65
N ASP A 176 6.79 -19.82 11.98
CA ASP A 176 5.67 -19.64 12.89
C ASP A 176 5.32 -20.92 13.67
N ASN A 177 4.42 -20.78 14.63
CA ASN A 177 3.85 -21.87 15.41
C ASN A 177 2.35 -21.65 15.51
N TRP A 178 1.62 -22.09 14.48
CA TRP A 178 0.18 -21.98 14.42
C TRP A 178 -0.49 -22.97 15.37
N GLN A 179 -1.02 -22.46 16.48
CA GLN A 179 -1.72 -23.26 17.47
C GLN A 179 -3.21 -23.03 17.39
N ARG A 180 -3.96 -24.06 17.00
CA ARG A 180 -5.43 -24.07 17.07
C ARG A 180 -5.86 -24.51 18.46
N HIS A 181 -6.63 -23.67 19.14
CA HIS A 181 -7.25 -24.02 20.41
C HIS A 181 -8.66 -24.55 20.17
N LEU A 182 -9.01 -25.63 20.88
CA LEU A 182 -10.30 -26.31 20.79
C LEU A 182 -10.90 -26.42 22.19
N PRO A 183 -12.23 -26.32 22.34
CA PRO A 183 -12.87 -26.24 23.65
C PRO A 183 -12.70 -27.49 24.52
N TRP A 184 -12.37 -28.63 23.90
CA TRP A 184 -12.24 -29.94 24.55
C TRP A 184 -10.79 -30.36 24.81
N LYS A 185 -9.81 -29.50 24.52
CA LYS A 185 -8.40 -29.76 24.85
C LYS A 185 -8.11 -29.23 26.25
N ASP A 186 -7.45 -30.03 27.08
CA ASP A 186 -7.10 -29.70 28.47
C ASP A 186 -6.18 -28.48 28.53
N GLY A 187 -6.77 -27.30 28.55
CA GLY A 187 -6.09 -26.01 28.64
C GLY A 187 -5.82 -25.34 27.30
N PHE A 188 -6.03 -24.03 27.26
CA PHE A 188 -5.36 -23.17 26.30
C PHE A 188 -3.87 -23.27 26.59
N SER A 189 -3.16 -24.14 25.88
CA SER A 189 -1.72 -24.31 26.06
C SER A 189 -1.04 -22.95 25.99
N GLU A 190 -0.12 -22.69 26.93
CA GLU A 190 0.70 -21.49 26.89
C GLU A 190 1.41 -21.42 25.53
N ILE A 191 1.57 -20.20 24.99
CA ILE A 191 2.30 -20.00 23.75
C ILE A 191 3.73 -20.49 23.97
N ASP A 192 4.11 -21.53 23.23
CA ASP A 192 5.47 -22.04 23.25
C ASP A 192 6.34 -21.27 22.25
N TYR A 193 7.09 -20.30 22.78
CA TYR A 193 8.02 -19.47 22.03
C TYR A 193 9.26 -20.24 21.54
N SER A 194 9.53 -21.43 22.09
CA SER A 194 10.68 -22.26 21.70
C SER A 194 10.40 -23.09 20.44
N VAL A 195 9.12 -23.33 20.15
CA VAL A 195 8.68 -24.08 18.98
C VAL A 195 8.42 -23.11 17.83
N GLN A 196 9.20 -23.24 16.76
CA GLN A 196 9.05 -22.50 15.50
C GLN A 196 9.23 -23.48 14.34
N ARG A 197 8.34 -23.41 13.36
CA ARG A 197 8.37 -24.26 12.16
C ARG A 197 8.55 -23.38 10.94
N THR A 198 9.23 -23.89 9.91
CA THR A 198 9.46 -23.17 8.64
C THR A 198 8.68 -23.77 7.48
N LEU A 199 7.79 -24.74 7.73
CA LEU A 199 7.08 -25.50 6.69
C LEU A 199 6.08 -24.64 5.91
N THR A 200 5.60 -23.57 6.53
CA THR A 200 4.61 -22.61 6.02
C THR A 200 5.23 -21.37 5.39
N ARG A 201 6.57 -21.28 5.36
CA ARG A 201 7.31 -20.11 4.90
C ARG A 201 7.00 -19.81 3.42
N PHE A 202 6.83 -18.56 2.99
CA PHE A 202 6.55 -17.40 3.84
C PHE A 202 5.06 -17.36 4.17
N ARG A 203 4.70 -17.11 5.43
CA ARG A 203 3.30 -16.95 5.83
C ARG A 203 2.98 -15.48 6.04
N LEU A 204 1.90 -14.98 5.42
CA LEU A 204 1.40 -13.64 5.69
C LEU A 204 0.79 -13.61 7.09
N MET A 205 1.34 -12.81 7.99
CA MET A 205 0.71 -12.55 9.28
C MET A 205 -0.20 -11.33 9.14
N TYR A 206 -1.51 -11.57 9.17
CA TYR A 206 -2.52 -10.55 8.92
C TYR A 206 -2.95 -9.85 10.21
N GLY A 207 -3.38 -10.58 11.25
CA GLY A 207 -3.95 -10.00 12.49
C GLY A 207 -5.39 -9.52 12.35
N HIS A 208 -5.97 -9.01 13.45
CA HIS A 208 -7.38 -8.64 13.52
C HIS A 208 -7.66 -7.14 13.54
N VAL A 209 -8.89 -6.74 13.21
CA VAL A 209 -9.40 -5.38 13.42
C VAL A 209 -10.52 -5.32 14.47
N ASP A 210 -11.09 -6.47 14.81
CA ASP A 210 -12.15 -6.67 15.79
C ASP A 210 -12.04 -8.09 16.38
N THR A 211 -12.88 -8.43 17.35
CA THR A 211 -12.80 -9.69 18.09
C THR A 211 -13.62 -10.84 17.49
N PHE A 212 -14.30 -10.66 16.36
CA PHE A 212 -15.30 -11.63 15.88
C PHE A 212 -15.13 -12.02 14.40
N THR A 213 -14.47 -11.18 13.61
CA THR A 213 -14.20 -11.42 12.20
C THR A 213 -13.26 -12.62 12.04
N ARG A 214 -13.65 -13.55 11.16
CA ARG A 214 -12.82 -14.68 10.76
C ARG A 214 -11.70 -14.20 9.84
N THR A 215 -10.47 -14.24 10.35
CA THR A 215 -9.28 -13.74 9.65
C THR A 215 -8.24 -14.81 9.37
N ALA A 216 -8.42 -16.05 9.84
CA ALA A 216 -7.42 -17.10 9.65
C ALA A 216 -7.09 -17.36 8.18
N ASN A 217 -8.10 -17.36 7.31
CA ASN A 217 -7.94 -17.54 5.86
C ASN A 217 -7.25 -16.35 5.17
N LYS A 218 -7.05 -15.22 5.85
CA LYS A 218 -6.26 -14.09 5.37
C LYS A 218 -4.76 -14.30 5.57
N SER A 219 -4.36 -15.29 6.37
CA SER A 219 -2.96 -15.66 6.62
C SER A 219 -2.47 -16.66 5.57
N ALA A 220 -2.15 -16.15 4.38
CA ALA A 220 -1.68 -16.95 3.26
C ALA A 220 -0.37 -17.68 3.61
N LYS A 221 -0.36 -19.02 3.48
CA LYS A 221 0.85 -19.84 3.61
C LYS A 221 1.66 -19.83 2.31
N TRP A 222 2.94 -20.19 2.38
CA TRP A 222 3.75 -20.53 1.19
C TRP A 222 3.80 -19.43 0.13
N VAL A 223 3.72 -18.17 0.57
CA VAL A 223 3.78 -17.02 -0.33
C VAL A 223 5.17 -17.01 -0.97
N HIS A 224 5.22 -17.06 -2.30
CA HIS A 224 6.47 -16.99 -3.06
C HIS A 224 6.56 -15.72 -3.91
N SER A 225 5.44 -15.03 -4.15
CA SER A 225 5.41 -13.79 -4.92
C SER A 225 4.36 -12.82 -4.39
N ILE A 226 4.67 -11.52 -4.46
CA ILE A 226 3.77 -10.42 -4.17
C ILE A 226 3.78 -9.46 -5.36
N ASP A 227 2.61 -9.30 -5.99
CA ASP A 227 2.41 -8.28 -7.01
C ASP A 227 1.88 -7.02 -6.33
N VAL A 228 2.62 -5.91 -6.50
CA VAL A 228 2.35 -4.62 -5.88
C VAL A 228 1.77 -3.68 -6.93
N MET A 229 0.48 -3.40 -6.82
CA MET A 229 -0.21 -2.47 -7.70
C MET A 229 0.08 -1.04 -7.26
N LEU A 230 0.67 -0.26 -8.16
CA LEU A 230 0.90 1.16 -7.95
C LEU A 230 -0.35 1.96 -8.33
N GLY A 231 -0.60 3.04 -7.60
CA GLY A 231 -1.69 3.97 -7.87
C GLY A 231 -1.39 4.90 -9.04
N GLY A 232 -2.45 5.35 -9.71
CA GLY A 232 -2.35 6.16 -10.92
C GLY A 232 -2.02 5.33 -12.16
N GLY A 233 -1.36 5.96 -13.12
CA GLY A 233 -0.92 5.33 -14.36
C GLY A 233 0.33 6.01 -14.90
N PRO A 234 0.96 5.44 -15.93
CA PRO A 234 2.06 6.09 -16.62
C PRO A 234 1.56 7.35 -17.33
N THR A 235 2.45 8.31 -17.51
CA THR A 235 2.20 9.48 -18.36
C THR A 235 3.26 9.54 -19.44
N VAL A 236 2.85 9.99 -20.63
CA VAL A 236 3.75 10.19 -21.77
C VAL A 236 3.66 11.64 -22.19
N THR A 237 4.81 12.27 -22.35
CA THR A 237 4.94 13.60 -22.95
C THR A 237 5.80 13.51 -24.20
N THR A 238 5.57 14.39 -25.15
CA THR A 238 6.37 14.49 -26.37
C THR A 238 7.17 15.79 -26.36
N ASP A 239 8.29 15.80 -27.07
CA ASP A 239 9.10 17.00 -27.30
C ASP A 239 8.38 18.07 -28.13
N VAL A 240 7.41 17.64 -28.94
CA VAL A 240 6.52 18.51 -29.73
C VAL A 240 5.07 18.06 -29.61
N SER A 241 4.13 19.01 -29.56
CA SER A 241 2.68 18.74 -29.66
C SER A 241 2.13 18.99 -31.05
N VAL A 242 2.80 19.85 -31.82
CA VAL A 242 2.51 20.13 -33.23
C VAL A 242 3.83 20.09 -34.01
N LEU A 243 3.84 19.36 -35.11
CA LEU A 243 4.98 19.22 -36.02
C LEU A 243 4.57 19.76 -37.39
N GLU A 244 5.06 20.95 -37.72
CA GLU A 244 4.85 21.59 -39.02
C GLU A 244 6.16 21.48 -39.82
N LYS A 245 6.12 20.75 -40.95
CA LYS A 245 7.30 20.46 -41.77
C LYS A 245 6.93 20.30 -43.24
N GLU A 246 7.88 20.61 -44.12
CA GLU A 246 7.74 20.40 -45.56
C GLU A 246 7.63 18.90 -45.91
N VAL A 247 6.87 18.60 -46.96
CA VAL A 247 6.73 17.25 -47.51
C VAL A 247 8.11 16.66 -47.85
N GLY A 248 8.32 15.39 -47.45
CA GLY A 248 9.60 14.68 -47.59
C GLY A 248 10.52 14.81 -46.38
N SER A 249 10.22 15.72 -45.44
CA SER A 249 10.98 15.86 -44.19
C SER A 249 10.80 14.66 -43.26
N LYS A 250 11.80 14.45 -42.40
CA LYS A 250 11.76 13.47 -41.31
C LYS A 250 11.99 14.15 -39.98
N TYR A 251 11.29 13.69 -38.96
CA TYR A 251 11.44 14.16 -37.59
C TYR A 251 11.26 12.99 -36.63
N ARG A 252 12.12 12.89 -35.61
CA ARG A 252 11.94 11.87 -34.57
C ARG A 252 11.24 12.51 -33.38
N VAL A 253 9.96 12.15 -33.19
CA VAL A 253 9.23 12.53 -31.98
C VAL A 253 9.81 11.74 -30.81
N THR A 254 10.21 12.46 -29.77
CA THR A 254 10.77 11.87 -28.55
C THR A 254 9.68 11.77 -27.49
N ALA A 255 9.25 10.54 -27.19
CA ALA A 255 8.32 10.25 -26.10
C ALA A 255 9.06 10.05 -24.77
N THR A 256 8.75 10.89 -23.79
CA THR A 256 9.25 10.79 -22.41
C THR A 256 8.18 10.16 -21.52
N VAL A 257 8.45 8.93 -21.06
CA VAL A 257 7.58 8.17 -20.15
C VAL A 257 7.94 8.51 -18.70
N SER A 258 6.93 8.89 -17.91
CA SER A 258 7.04 9.03 -16.46
C SER A 258 6.16 8.00 -15.76
N ALA A 259 6.75 7.26 -14.82
CA ALA A 259 6.10 6.23 -14.02
C ALA A 259 6.64 6.25 -12.58
N ALA A 260 5.94 5.56 -11.67
CA ALA A 260 6.27 5.49 -10.25
C ALA A 260 7.51 4.62 -9.95
N ALA A 261 7.99 3.86 -10.94
CA ALA A 261 9.24 3.13 -10.86
C ALA A 261 9.98 3.17 -12.21
N ASP A 262 11.29 3.37 -12.20
CA ASP A 262 12.11 3.46 -13.42
C ASP A 262 12.00 2.23 -14.32
N LEU A 263 11.93 1.04 -13.71
CA LEU A 263 11.74 -0.20 -14.48
C LEU A 263 10.43 -0.17 -15.26
N LEU A 264 9.37 0.39 -14.70
CA LEU A 264 8.08 0.48 -15.39
C LEU A 264 8.19 1.47 -16.54
N ALA A 265 8.81 2.62 -16.33
CA ALA A 265 9.04 3.59 -17.39
C ALA A 265 9.81 2.97 -18.57
N GLU A 266 10.81 2.10 -18.29
CA GLU A 266 11.55 1.39 -19.32
C GLU A 266 10.69 0.39 -20.09
N HIS A 267 9.99 -0.52 -19.39
CA HIS A 267 9.13 -1.52 -20.05
C HIS A 267 8.01 -0.86 -20.85
N ILE A 268 7.42 0.22 -20.33
CA ILE A 268 6.35 0.95 -21.01
C ILE A 268 6.88 1.63 -22.27
N ARG A 269 8.06 2.27 -22.22
CA ARG A 269 8.67 2.90 -23.40
C ARG A 269 8.91 1.91 -24.53
N GLN A 270 9.33 0.69 -24.20
CA GLN A 270 9.57 -0.38 -25.18
C GLN A 270 8.27 -0.97 -25.75
N ALA A 271 7.15 -0.79 -25.05
CA ALA A 271 5.84 -1.32 -25.42
C ALA A 271 4.88 -0.26 -26.00
N LEU A 272 5.35 0.97 -26.24
CA LEU A 272 4.52 2.01 -26.86
C LEU A 272 4.14 1.62 -28.29
N VAL A 273 2.87 1.81 -28.62
CA VAL A 273 2.34 1.62 -29.96
C VAL A 273 2.16 2.99 -30.60
N TRP A 274 2.72 3.16 -31.79
CA TRP A 274 2.63 4.38 -32.58
C TRP A 274 1.71 4.16 -33.78
N SER A 275 0.81 5.10 -34.04
CA SER A 275 -0.09 5.06 -35.19
C SER A 275 -0.29 6.43 -35.80
N THR A 276 -0.78 6.47 -37.04
CA THR A 276 -1.15 7.70 -37.75
C THR A 276 -2.61 7.65 -38.15
N SER A 277 -3.32 8.78 -38.06
CA SER A 277 -4.69 8.90 -38.57
C SER A 277 -4.76 8.92 -40.10
N ASP A 278 -3.68 9.35 -40.77
CA ASP A 278 -3.62 9.42 -42.24
C ASP A 278 -2.18 9.25 -42.76
N SER A 279 -1.89 8.07 -43.31
CA SER A 279 -0.59 7.75 -43.89
C SER A 279 -0.26 8.50 -45.18
N SER A 280 -1.26 9.12 -45.83
CA SER A 280 -1.03 9.96 -47.02
C SER A 280 -0.43 11.31 -46.68
N VAL A 281 -0.58 11.76 -45.43
CA VAL A 281 0.01 13.00 -44.89
C VAL A 281 1.28 12.71 -44.08
N ALA A 282 1.25 11.73 -43.17
CA ALA A 282 2.41 11.37 -42.36
C ALA A 282 2.43 9.89 -41.96
N THR A 283 3.60 9.27 -42.01
CA THR A 283 3.85 7.92 -41.48
C THR A 283 4.73 7.98 -40.24
N VAL A 284 4.60 7.00 -39.35
CA VAL A 284 5.42 6.86 -38.14
C VAL A 284 5.84 5.40 -37.98
N ASP A 285 7.07 5.16 -37.51
CA ASP A 285 7.55 3.82 -37.15
C ASP A 285 7.45 3.54 -35.64
N ASP A 286 7.86 2.33 -35.24
CA ASP A 286 7.85 1.85 -33.85
C ASP A 286 8.80 2.62 -32.91
N LYS A 287 9.64 3.51 -33.45
CA LYS A 287 10.63 4.31 -32.72
C LYS A 287 10.28 5.80 -32.70
N GLY A 288 9.11 6.17 -33.20
CA GLY A 288 8.64 7.55 -33.28
C GLY A 288 9.27 8.37 -34.41
N ASN A 289 9.87 7.72 -35.43
CA ASN A 289 10.37 8.44 -36.60
C ASN A 289 9.20 8.75 -37.54
N VAL A 290 8.84 10.03 -37.60
CA VAL A 290 7.77 10.55 -38.46
C VAL A 290 8.35 10.99 -39.80
N THR A 291 7.72 10.58 -40.90
CA THR A 291 8.01 11.05 -42.26
C THR A 291 6.80 11.77 -42.83
N ILE A 292 6.97 13.00 -43.29
CA ILE A 292 5.91 13.78 -43.93
C ILE A 292 5.76 13.31 -45.38
N THR A 293 4.63 12.73 -45.73
CA THR A 293 4.37 12.11 -47.04
C THR A 293 3.55 12.99 -47.97
N GLY A 294 2.72 13.89 -47.44
CA GLY A 294 1.84 14.74 -48.24
C GLY A 294 1.36 15.98 -47.51
N GLU A 295 0.65 16.85 -48.24
CA GLU A 295 0.03 18.05 -47.67
C GLU A 295 -1.23 17.70 -46.86
N GLY A 296 -1.49 18.43 -45.78
CA GLY A 296 -2.67 18.24 -44.93
C GLY A 296 -2.32 18.07 -43.46
N GLU A 297 -3.26 17.51 -42.69
CA GLU A 297 -3.12 17.29 -41.25
C GLU A 297 -3.34 15.80 -40.92
N ALA A 298 -2.43 15.24 -40.12
CA ALA A 298 -2.56 13.91 -39.54
C ALA A 298 -2.24 13.95 -38.05
N VAL A 299 -2.84 13.05 -37.28
CA VAL A 299 -2.57 12.88 -35.86
C VAL A 299 -1.76 11.62 -35.68
N ILE A 300 -0.58 11.77 -35.07
CA ILE A 300 0.21 10.64 -34.57
C ILE A 300 -0.25 10.34 -33.15
N THR A 301 -0.67 9.10 -32.90
CA THR A 301 -1.17 8.64 -31.60
C THR A 301 -0.16 7.71 -30.95
N ILE A 302 0.07 7.89 -29.65
CA ILE A 302 0.94 7.06 -28.82
C ILE A 302 0.06 6.34 -27.79
N GLU A 303 0.04 5.00 -27.87
CA GLU A 303 -0.81 4.16 -27.03
C GLU A 303 -0.01 3.19 -26.18
N TYR A 304 -0.58 2.81 -25.03
CA TYR A 304 -0.09 1.72 -24.19
C TYR A 304 -1.28 0.99 -23.56
N ASN A 305 -1.31 -0.34 -23.66
CA ASN A 305 -2.41 -1.19 -23.17
C ASN A 305 -3.82 -0.74 -23.62
N GLY A 306 -3.93 -0.19 -24.84
CA GLY A 306 -5.20 0.28 -25.40
C GLY A 306 -5.65 1.65 -24.90
N GLU A 307 -4.83 2.36 -24.11
CA GLU A 307 -5.06 3.74 -23.71
C GLU A 307 -4.17 4.69 -24.51
N VAL A 308 -4.76 5.77 -25.04
CA VAL A 308 -4.02 6.87 -25.67
C VAL A 308 -3.34 7.69 -24.58
N LEU A 309 -2.01 7.73 -24.59
CA LEU A 309 -1.22 8.45 -23.59
C LEU A 309 -0.72 9.82 -24.09
N ALA A 310 -0.55 9.98 -25.41
CA ALA A 310 -0.15 11.24 -26.03
C ALA A 310 -0.56 11.29 -27.51
N SER A 311 -0.61 12.50 -28.07
CA SER A 311 -0.84 12.72 -29.50
C SER A 311 0.00 13.89 -30.00
N VAL A 312 0.39 13.84 -31.27
CA VAL A 312 1.10 14.91 -31.98
C VAL A 312 0.36 15.23 -33.26
N ILE A 313 0.00 16.50 -33.44
CA ILE A 313 -0.59 16.98 -34.70
C ILE A 313 0.54 17.21 -35.70
N VAL A 314 0.46 16.60 -36.87
CA VAL A 314 1.43 16.75 -37.95
C VAL A 314 0.78 17.49 -39.10
N LYS A 315 1.37 18.61 -39.52
CA LYS A 315 0.93 19.37 -40.68
C LYS A 315 1.99 19.33 -41.77
N GLY A 316 1.64 18.70 -42.89
CA GLY A 316 2.45 18.69 -44.09
C GLY A 316 2.12 19.90 -44.96
N GLY A 317 3.13 20.71 -45.26
CA GLY A 317 2.97 21.92 -46.07
C GLY A 317 4.20 22.82 -45.95
N LYS A 318 4.30 23.83 -46.82
CA LYS A 318 5.31 24.89 -46.64
C LYS A 318 4.86 25.81 -45.50
N GLU A 319 5.80 26.26 -44.67
CA GLU A 319 5.54 27.40 -43.79
C GLU A 319 5.04 28.56 -44.67
N GLU A 320 3.79 28.98 -44.50
CA GLU A 320 3.38 30.27 -45.06
C GLU A 320 4.23 31.34 -44.38
N PRO A 321 4.93 32.20 -45.12
CA PRO A 321 5.62 33.34 -44.53
C PRO A 321 4.59 34.14 -43.73
N SER A 322 4.82 34.36 -42.44
CA SER A 322 3.99 35.27 -41.65
C SER A 322 3.99 36.63 -42.36
N GLU A 323 2.87 37.00 -42.98
CA GLU A 323 2.70 38.29 -43.62
C GLU A 323 2.97 39.38 -42.57
N PRO A 324 3.88 40.34 -42.83
CA PRO A 324 4.11 41.42 -41.87
C PRO A 324 2.81 42.20 -41.66
N PRO A 325 2.60 42.80 -40.47
CA PRO A 325 1.41 43.60 -40.23
C PRO A 325 1.30 44.68 -41.30
N ASN A 326 0.13 44.76 -41.93
CA ASN A 326 -0.14 45.71 -42.99
C ASN A 326 -0.18 47.13 -42.38
N ASP A 327 0.94 47.86 -42.50
CA ASP A 327 1.07 49.26 -42.09
C ASP A 327 0.36 50.19 -43.08
N ASP A 328 -0.95 50.01 -43.29
CA ASP A 328 -1.75 50.93 -44.12
C ASP A 328 -3.19 51.00 -43.58
N GLU A 329 -3.35 51.59 -42.39
CA GLU A 329 -4.56 52.35 -42.08
C GLU A 329 -4.21 53.63 -41.31
N ILE A 330 -3.57 54.57 -42.02
CA ILE A 330 -3.58 55.98 -41.64
C ILE A 330 -4.97 56.55 -42.00
N ILE A 331 -5.87 56.62 -41.02
CA ILE A 331 -6.95 57.62 -41.05
C ILE A 331 -6.54 58.78 -40.14
N ALA A 332 -6.16 59.86 -40.79
CA ALA A 332 -5.89 61.14 -40.17
C ALA A 332 -7.18 61.79 -39.65
N GLY A 333 -7.17 62.16 -38.37
CA GLY A 333 -7.60 63.49 -37.93
C GLY A 333 -8.73 63.57 -36.91
N THR A 334 -8.39 63.87 -35.65
CA THR A 334 -8.54 65.24 -35.11
C THR A 334 -7.81 65.41 -33.77
N LYS A 335 -7.42 66.66 -33.49
CA LYS A 335 -6.30 67.12 -32.65
C LYS A 335 -6.52 67.05 -31.13
N PHE A 336 -5.38 66.98 -30.44
CA PHE A 336 -5.10 67.29 -29.03
C PHE A 336 -5.71 68.61 -28.52
N PRO A 337 -5.80 68.79 -27.18
CA PRO A 337 -4.79 69.61 -26.52
C PRO A 337 -4.24 69.07 -25.16
N THR A 338 -2.90 69.00 -25.12
CA THR A 338 -1.98 69.53 -24.08
C THR A 338 -2.14 69.27 -22.57
N GLY A 339 -1.02 68.81 -21.99
CA GLY A 339 -0.50 69.18 -20.65
C GLY A 339 -0.85 68.18 -19.56
N GLY A 340 0.05 67.53 -18.82
CA GLY A 340 1.48 67.74 -18.57
C GLY A 340 1.72 67.52 -17.06
N LYS A 341 2.65 66.62 -16.70
CA LYS A 341 3.38 66.45 -15.41
C LYS A 341 2.52 66.47 -14.12
N GLY A 342 2.48 65.43 -13.28
CA GLY A 342 3.59 64.65 -12.77
C GLY A 342 3.62 64.75 -11.23
N THR A 343 3.97 63.63 -10.60
CA THR A 343 4.48 63.47 -9.22
C THR A 343 3.53 63.60 -8.03
N GLY A 344 3.61 62.61 -7.14
CA GLY A 344 3.66 62.88 -5.70
C GLY A 344 2.67 62.12 -4.84
N LEU A 345 3.05 60.92 -4.40
CA LEU A 345 2.65 60.39 -3.09
C LEU A 345 3.04 61.41 -1.98
N PRO A 346 2.35 61.41 -0.83
CA PRO A 346 2.96 60.69 0.29
C PRO A 346 1.99 59.93 1.19
N ALA A 347 2.56 58.91 1.83
CA ALA A 347 2.10 58.24 3.02
C ALA A 347 2.08 59.19 4.24
N ALA A 348 1.28 58.87 5.27
CA ALA A 348 1.80 58.33 6.53
C ALA A 348 0.82 58.49 7.72
N ASN A 349 0.96 57.53 8.63
CA ASN A 349 0.83 57.60 10.09
C ASN A 349 -0.52 57.33 10.77
N LEU A 350 -0.62 56.09 11.27
CA LEU A 350 -0.49 55.70 12.69
C LEU A 350 -1.21 56.57 13.73
N LYS A 351 -2.04 55.91 14.56
CA LYS A 351 -2.05 56.13 16.01
C LYS A 351 -2.60 54.94 16.80
N GLU A 352 -1.83 54.60 17.83
CA GLU A 352 -2.06 53.62 18.90
C GLU A 352 -3.14 54.04 19.91
N ASN A 353 -3.68 53.06 20.65
CA ASN A 353 -3.84 53.00 22.13
C ASN A 353 -4.70 51.75 22.48
N LYS A 354 -4.26 50.68 23.16
CA LYS A 354 -3.96 50.47 24.61
C LYS A 354 -5.06 51.02 25.55
N ALA A 355 -5.55 50.39 26.63
CA ALA A 355 -5.26 49.13 27.33
C ALA A 355 -6.31 48.90 28.47
N GLY A 356 -6.33 47.68 29.06
CA GLY A 356 -6.71 47.38 30.47
C GLY A 356 -8.19 47.06 30.75
N THR A 357 -8.59 46.12 31.63
CA THR A 357 -7.89 45.51 32.78
C THR A 357 -8.68 44.29 33.36
N ALA A 358 -7.96 43.24 33.79
CA ALA A 358 -8.06 42.33 34.97
C ALA A 358 -9.37 42.26 35.83
N ASN A 359 -9.76 41.20 36.58
CA ASN A 359 -9.07 40.04 37.18
C ASN A 359 -10.09 39.00 37.78
N ARG A 360 -9.58 37.78 38.06
CA ARG A 360 -10.06 36.51 38.72
C ARG A 360 -10.60 36.63 40.20
N PRO A 361 -10.92 35.59 41.07
CA PRO A 361 -10.62 34.10 41.05
C PRO A 361 -11.60 33.05 41.74
N ALA A 362 -11.21 31.74 41.68
CA ALA A 362 -11.39 30.58 42.64
C ALA A 362 -12.77 29.84 42.72
N LYS A 363 -12.95 28.52 43.07
CA LYS A 363 -12.26 27.51 43.93
C LYS A 363 -12.88 26.06 43.81
N LYS A 364 -12.08 24.98 44.02
CA LYS A 364 -12.21 23.61 44.71
C LYS A 364 -13.59 22.89 44.90
N GLU A 365 -13.82 21.55 45.06
CA GLU A 365 -13.11 20.37 45.63
C GLU A 365 -13.90 19.00 45.46
N LYS A 366 -13.22 17.81 45.40
CA LYS A 366 -13.41 16.42 46.03
C LYS A 366 -14.76 15.62 46.03
N VAL A 367 -14.95 14.28 46.25
CA VAL A 367 -14.22 12.96 46.44
C VAL A 367 -15.26 11.80 46.64
N GLY A 368 -14.90 10.51 46.37
CA GLY A 368 -15.41 9.27 47.04
C GLY A 368 -15.43 8.00 46.13
N ALA A 369 -14.52 6.99 46.22
CA ALA A 369 -14.42 5.78 47.08
C ALA A 369 -15.63 4.81 46.97
N GLU A 370 -15.60 3.47 46.85
CA GLU A 370 -14.67 2.31 46.75
C GLU A 370 -15.56 1.08 46.38
N VAL A 371 -15.06 0.02 45.73
CA VAL A 371 -15.21 -1.43 46.10
C VAL A 371 -14.39 -2.30 45.11
N SER A 372 -13.70 -3.27 45.71
CA SER A 372 -12.72 -4.25 45.24
C SER A 372 -13.22 -5.38 44.33
N THR A 373 -12.41 -5.79 43.35
CA THR A 373 -12.17 -7.19 42.93
C THR A 373 -10.80 -7.32 42.24
N ASN A 374 -9.72 -7.32 43.04
CA ASN A 374 -8.36 -7.65 42.60
C ASN A 374 -8.03 -9.10 42.96
N ILE A 375 -8.24 -10.09 42.08
CA ILE A 375 -7.62 -11.44 42.24
C ILE A 375 -7.09 -12.10 40.93
N VAL A 376 -7.33 -11.62 39.70
CA VAL A 376 -6.91 -12.41 38.48
C VAL A 376 -5.89 -11.71 37.56
N ALA A 377 -5.43 -10.50 37.87
CA ALA A 377 -4.44 -9.77 37.06
C ALA A 377 -2.98 -10.12 37.41
N LEU A 378 -2.59 -11.40 37.38
CA LEU A 378 -1.19 -11.83 37.52
C LEU A 378 -0.95 -13.14 36.76
N ARG A 379 -0.84 -13.07 35.43
CA ARG A 379 0.01 -13.94 34.58
C ARG A 379 -0.18 -13.60 33.11
N LEU A 380 0.72 -12.77 32.60
CA LEU A 380 1.28 -12.74 31.24
C LEU A 380 2.00 -11.40 31.12
N GLY A 381 3.34 -11.44 31.07
CA GLY A 381 4.13 -10.22 30.91
C GLY A 381 3.82 -9.55 29.57
N ASN A 382 3.76 -8.22 29.56
CA ASN A 382 3.78 -7.43 28.34
C ASN A 382 5.11 -7.66 27.60
N VAL A 383 5.11 -8.49 26.54
CA VAL A 383 6.34 -8.85 25.78
C VAL A 383 6.55 -7.98 24.53
N ASN A 384 5.64 -7.08 24.17
CA ASN A 384 5.83 -6.19 23.01
C ASN A 384 6.42 -4.80 23.35
N GLN A 385 7.10 -4.65 24.49
CA GLN A 385 7.99 -3.50 24.70
C GLN A 385 9.44 -3.90 24.46
N SER A 386 9.92 -3.59 23.26
CA SER A 386 11.32 -3.25 23.06
C SER A 386 11.39 -1.84 22.47
N ASP A 387 12.20 -1.02 23.12
CA ASP A 387 12.41 0.42 22.98
C ASP A 387 12.22 1.05 21.58
N GLY A 388 11.45 2.16 21.54
CA GLY A 388 11.59 3.19 20.52
C GLY A 388 10.32 3.60 19.76
N ILE A 389 9.82 4.80 20.08
CA ILE A 389 8.95 5.67 19.26
C ILE A 389 7.48 5.23 19.08
N LEU A 390 6.66 5.35 20.12
CA LEU A 390 5.19 5.46 19.96
C LEU A 390 4.51 6.13 21.17
N SER A 391 5.04 7.28 21.63
CA SER A 391 4.44 8.06 22.73
C SER A 391 3.84 9.41 22.31
N ILE A 392 3.63 9.68 21.01
CA ILE A 392 2.99 10.92 20.56
C ILE A 392 1.79 10.59 19.68
N LEU A 393 0.69 10.11 20.27
CA LEU A 393 -0.63 10.11 19.63
C LEU A 393 -1.77 9.94 20.64
N ALA A 394 -1.64 10.56 21.81
CA ALA A 394 -2.74 10.69 22.76
C ALA A 394 -3.02 12.17 23.01
N GLY A 395 -3.91 12.74 22.20
CA GLY A 395 -4.42 14.08 22.45
C GLY A 395 -5.26 14.64 21.31
N SER A 396 -6.58 14.40 21.33
CA SER A 396 -7.56 15.46 21.55
C SER A 396 -8.99 14.97 21.29
N LYS A 397 -9.91 15.68 21.96
CA LYS A 397 -11.30 15.36 22.25
C LYS A 397 -12.23 15.46 21.03
N GLU A 398 -13.38 14.81 21.18
CA GLU A 398 -14.60 14.95 20.38
C GLU A 398 -14.99 16.40 20.06
N ASN A 399 -15.51 16.62 18.86
CA ASN A 399 -16.62 17.54 18.63
C ASN A 399 -17.49 17.06 17.44
N LYS A 400 -18.80 17.01 17.67
CA LYS A 400 -19.86 16.78 16.66
C LYS A 400 -20.05 18.01 15.77
N GLY A 401 -20.39 17.81 14.50
CA GLY A 401 -21.06 18.84 13.68
C GLY A 401 -20.83 18.76 12.16
N ASP A 402 -21.79 18.14 11.48
CA ASP A 402 -22.43 18.50 10.20
C ASP A 402 -21.66 18.66 8.86
N GLN A 403 -22.34 18.07 7.84
CA GLN A 403 -22.34 18.26 6.39
C GLN A 403 -21.13 18.79 5.60
N GLY A 404 -20.63 17.91 4.71
CA GLY A 404 -20.50 18.15 3.27
C GLY A 404 -19.57 19.26 2.77
N ASN A 405 -18.37 18.89 2.31
CA ASN A 405 -17.84 19.29 1.00
C ASN A 405 -16.50 18.60 0.69
N VAL A 406 -16.34 18.25 -0.58
CA VAL A 406 -15.14 17.64 -1.19
C VAL A 406 -13.93 18.57 -0.98
N GLN A 407 -12.82 18.05 -0.45
CA GLN A 407 -11.56 18.79 -0.29
C GLN A 407 -10.37 18.03 -0.92
N ASN A 408 -9.74 18.71 -1.89
CA ASN A 408 -8.52 18.32 -2.59
C ASN A 408 -7.31 18.34 -1.66
N TRP A 409 -6.53 17.25 -1.59
CA TRP A 409 -5.46 17.05 -0.59
C TRP A 409 -4.03 17.39 -1.06
N ARG A 410 -3.81 18.41 -1.89
CA ARG A 410 -2.46 18.89 -2.19
C ARG A 410 -2.26 20.34 -1.75
N LYS A 411 -1.66 20.52 -0.56
CA LYS A 411 -0.58 21.49 -0.24
C LYS A 411 -0.46 21.65 1.28
N THR A 412 0.60 21.08 1.84
CA THR A 412 1.30 21.69 2.98
C THR A 412 2.77 21.68 2.63
N GLU A 413 3.25 22.82 2.12
CA GLU A 413 4.68 23.15 2.07
C GLU A 413 5.16 23.25 3.52
N MET A 414 6.31 22.64 3.84
CA MET A 414 6.92 22.75 5.16
C MET A 414 7.38 24.20 5.38
N ALA A 415 7.16 24.75 6.57
CA ALA A 415 7.61 26.10 6.90
C ALA A 415 9.14 26.19 6.86
N ASP A 416 9.68 27.26 6.26
CA ASP A 416 11.12 27.56 6.05
C ASP A 416 11.97 27.70 7.35
N THR A 417 11.41 27.33 8.50
CA THR A 417 12.05 27.38 9.82
C THR A 417 12.18 26.00 10.49
N ALA A 418 11.80 24.92 9.81
CA ALA A 418 11.96 23.57 10.33
C ALA A 418 13.44 23.15 10.31
N THR A 419 14.07 23.06 11.48
CA THR A 419 15.41 22.47 11.64
C THR A 419 15.34 20.94 11.51
N PRO A 420 16.21 20.30 10.71
CA PRO A 420 16.28 18.85 10.62
C PRO A 420 16.62 18.23 11.99
N LEU A 421 15.91 17.16 12.36
CA LEU A 421 16.30 16.32 13.50
C LEU A 421 17.62 15.63 13.15
N GLY A 422 18.65 15.90 13.96
CA GLY A 422 20.00 15.38 13.78
C GLY A 422 20.04 13.85 13.77
N TRP A 423 20.81 13.32 12.82
CA TRP A 423 21.17 11.91 12.73
C TRP A 423 22.05 11.51 13.91
N ILE A 424 21.78 10.34 14.49
CA ILE A 424 22.74 9.64 15.36
C ILE A 424 23.41 8.60 14.46
N ASP A 425 24.68 8.86 14.11
CA ASP A 425 25.57 7.86 13.54
C ASP A 425 26.08 6.98 14.68
N ASP A 426 25.67 5.70 14.73
CA ASP A 426 26.28 4.70 15.61
C ASP A 426 27.56 4.16 14.98
N ASP A 427 28.62 4.97 14.96
CA ASP A 427 30.00 4.50 14.80
C ASP A 427 30.62 4.32 16.20
N ILE A 428 30.46 3.14 16.80
CA ILE A 428 31.29 2.71 17.94
C ILE A 428 32.41 1.81 17.41
N PRO A 429 33.69 2.23 17.45
CA PRO A 429 34.79 1.38 17.03
C PRO A 429 35.02 0.28 18.08
N MET A 430 34.93 -0.98 17.63
CA MET A 430 35.41 -2.16 18.36
C MET A 430 36.86 -1.94 18.81
N ARG A 431 37.08 -1.73 20.11
CA ARG A 431 38.39 -1.92 20.72
C ARG A 431 38.58 -3.40 21.04
N THR A 432 39.44 -4.02 20.26
CA THR A 432 40.08 -5.31 20.50
C THR A 432 40.58 -5.42 21.94
N VAL A 433 39.98 -6.30 22.74
CA VAL A 433 40.56 -6.73 24.02
C VAL A 433 41.47 -7.92 23.73
N THR A 434 42.76 -7.65 23.67
CA THR A 434 43.83 -8.65 23.58
C THR A 434 43.92 -9.42 24.90
N PHE A 435 43.80 -10.75 24.82
CA PHE A 435 44.16 -11.66 25.92
C PHE A 435 45.68 -11.63 26.13
N GLY A 436 46.12 -10.89 27.15
CA GLY A 436 47.49 -10.89 27.64
C GLY A 436 47.67 -11.94 28.73
N THR A 437 48.37 -13.01 28.40
CA THR A 437 48.94 -13.97 29.36
C THR A 437 49.97 -13.27 30.26
N LEU A 438 49.84 -13.39 31.58
CA LEU A 438 50.97 -13.21 32.48
C LEU A 438 50.83 -14.13 33.71
N ALA A 439 51.61 -15.21 33.67
CA ALA A 439 51.98 -15.98 34.84
C ALA A 439 53.21 -15.33 35.48
N LEU A 440 53.17 -15.11 36.80
CA LEU A 440 54.32 -15.07 37.73
C LEU A 440 53.73 -15.02 39.16
N LEU A 441 53.64 -16.13 39.89
CA LEU A 441 54.64 -16.68 40.80
C LEU A 441 55.02 -15.76 41.98
N SER A 442 54.55 -16.15 43.18
CA SER A 442 55.34 -16.45 44.40
C SER A 442 55.01 -15.62 45.66
N ILE A 443 54.90 -16.38 46.78
CA ILE A 443 55.09 -16.01 48.20
C ILE A 443 53.87 -15.29 48.82
N SER A 444 53.16 -15.81 49.84
CA SER A 444 53.50 -16.76 50.90
C SER A 444 52.26 -17.45 51.45
#